data_AF-A0A1H0BQM6-F1
#
_entry.id   AF-A0A1H0BQM6-F1
#
_cell.length_a   1.000
_cell.length_b   1.000
_cell.length_c   1.000
_cell.angle_alpha   90.00
_cell.angle_beta   90.00
_cell.angle_gamma   90.00
#
_symmetry.space_group_name_H-M   'P 1'
#
loop_
_entity.id
_entity.type
_entity.pdbx_description
1 polymer ?
#
loop_
_entity_poly.entity_id
_entity_poly.type
_entity_poly.pdbx_seq_one_letter_code
_entity_poly.pdbx_strand_id
1 'polypeptide(L)' 'MTITLEIHIEQLRRELKNADPAERRKIVAELEMAEAELAAAIAQQERVIDAAPPF' A
#
# COMPACT_ATOMS: atom_id res chain seq x y z
N MET A 1 -2.34 11.09 2.90
CA MET A 1 -2.87 9.92 3.63
C MET A 1 -2.14 8.61 3.24
N THR A 2 -1.04 8.66 2.48
CA THR A 2 -0.25 7.49 2.08
C THR A 2 0.71 6.99 3.17
N ILE A 3 1.20 7.86 4.05
CA ILE A 3 2.10 7.49 5.17
C ILE A 3 1.48 6.39 6.05
N THR A 4 0.16 6.43 6.26
CA THR A 4 -0.55 5.42 7.05
C THR A 4 -0.61 4.06 6.34
N LEU A 5 -0.75 4.06 5.00
CA LEU A 5 -0.71 2.84 4.17
C LEU A 5 0.69 2.24 4.10
N GLU A 6 1.72 3.07 3.95
CA GLU A 6 3.12 2.62 3.94
C GLU A 6 3.51 1.94 5.26
N ILE A 7 3.11 2.54 6.40
CA ILE A 7 3.32 1.93 7.72
C ILE A 7 2.56 0.60 7.84
N HIS A 8 1.31 0.55 7.37
CA HIS A 8 0.51 -0.67 7.42
C HIS A 8 1.12 -1.81 6.59
N ILE A 9 1.59 -1.52 5.37
CA ILE A 9 2.32 -2.47 4.50
C ILE A 9 3.59 -2.98 5.20
N GLU A 10 4.35 -2.10 5.86
CA GLU A 10 5.53 -2.52 6.62
C GLU A 10 5.19 -3.44 7.81
N GLN A 11 4.09 -3.18 8.51
CA GLN A 11 3.60 -4.06 9.58
C GLN A 11 3.23 -5.44 9.04
N LEU A 12 2.45 -5.49 7.96
CA LEU A 12 2.06 -6.74 7.31
C LEU A 12 3.28 -7.55 6.83
N ARG A 13 4.30 -6.90 6.28
CA ARG A 13 5.56 -7.58 5.90
C ARG A 13 6.30 -8.17 7.10
N ARG A 14 6.29 -7.50 8.26
CA ARG A 14 6.90 -8.00 9.49
C ARG A 14 6.11 -9.17 10.09
N GLU A 15 4.79 -9.09 10.06
CA GLU A 15 3.91 -10.18 10.47
C GLU A 15 4.07 -11.39 9.56
N LEU A 16 4.08 -11.18 8.23
CA LEU A 16 4.29 -12.22 7.24
C LEU A 16 5.58 -13.02 7.44
N LYS A 17 6.65 -12.34 7.89
CA LYS A 17 7.95 -12.97 8.16
C LYS A 17 7.88 -13.99 9.31
N ASN A 18 6.97 -13.79 10.26
CA ASN A 18 6.81 -14.65 11.43
C ASN A 18 5.52 -15.47 11.43
N ALA A 19 4.65 -15.29 10.43
CA ALA A 19 3.34 -15.92 10.37
C ALA A 19 3.39 -17.38 9.91
N ASP A 20 2.50 -18.18 10.50
CA ASP A 20 2.25 -19.55 10.10
C ASP A 20 1.71 -19.66 8.66
N PRO A 21 1.93 -20.78 7.96
CA PRO A 21 1.52 -20.95 6.55
C PRO A 21 0.03 -20.65 6.27
N ALA A 22 -0.83 -20.92 7.25
CA ALA A 22 -2.27 -20.68 7.16
C ALA A 22 -2.61 -19.18 7.25
N GLU A 23 -1.94 -18.43 8.12
CA GLU A 23 -2.12 -16.99 8.29
C GLU A 23 -1.35 -16.20 7.22
N ARG A 24 -0.21 -16.74 6.77
CA ARG A 24 0.62 -16.19 5.70
C ARG A 24 -0.21 -15.90 4.44
N ARG A 25 -1.10 -16.81 4.04
CA ARG A 25 -1.99 -16.58 2.88
C ARG A 25 -2.94 -15.40 3.07
N LYS A 26 -3.46 -15.20 4.29
CA LYS A 26 -4.35 -14.08 4.61
C LYS A 26 -3.57 -12.76 4.60
N ILE A 27 -2.39 -12.76 5.22
CA ILE A 27 -1.52 -11.57 5.30
C ILE A 27 -1.00 -11.19 3.91
N VAL A 28 -0.69 -12.16 3.03
CA VAL A 28 -0.33 -11.88 1.63
C VAL A 28 -1.48 -11.18 0.90
N ALA A 29 -2.71 -11.70 1.00
CA ALA A 29 -3.86 -11.09 0.34
C ALA A 29 -4.13 -9.66 0.85
N GLU A 30 -3.97 -9.43 2.16
CA GLU A 30 -4.09 -8.09 2.76
C GLU A 30 -2.97 -7.14 2.28
N LEU A 31 -1.74 -7.63 2.23
CA LEU A 31 -0.58 -6.89 1.72
C LEU A 31 -0.77 -6.49 0.26
N GLU A 32 -1.24 -7.41 -0.59
CA GLU A 32 -1.52 -7.14 -2.01
C GLU A 32 -2.58 -6.05 -2.19
N MET A 33 -3.65 -6.07 -1.39
CA MET A 33 -4.67 -5.02 -1.41
C MET A 33 -4.10 -3.67 -0.96
N ALA A 34 -3.33 -3.63 0.12
CA ALA A 34 -2.73 -2.41 0.63
C ALA A 34 -1.71 -1.81 -0.34
N GLU A 35 -0.88 -2.63 -1.00
CA GLU A 35 0.07 -2.17 -2.03
C GLU A 35 -0.66 -1.62 -3.26
N ALA A 36 -1.75 -2.26 -3.70
CA ALA A 36 -2.58 -1.77 -4.80
C ALA A 36 -3.23 -0.41 -4.46
N GLU A 37 -3.72 -0.25 -3.23
CA GLU A 37 -4.28 1.02 -2.76
C GLU A 37 -3.22 2.12 -2.67
N LEU A 38 -2.02 1.80 -2.16
CA LEU A 38 -0.90 2.75 -2.14
C LEU A 38 -0.52 3.18 -3.55
N ALA A 39 -0.41 2.24 -4.50
CA ALA A 39 -0.13 2.54 -5.89
C ALA A 39 -1.21 3.45 -6.51
N ALA A 40 -2.49 3.18 -6.23
CA ALA A 40 -3.59 4.02 -6.68
C ALA A 40 -3.57 5.43 -6.05
N ALA A 41 -3.27 5.53 -4.75
CA ALA A 41 -3.16 6.79 -4.04
C ALA A 41 -1.96 7.62 -4.52
N ILE A 42 -0.83 6.98 -4.85
CA ILE A 42 0.32 7.65 -5.48
C ILE A 42 -0.06 8.13 -6.88
N ALA A 43 -0.63 7.26 -7.73
CA ALA A 43 -1.05 7.64 -9.08
C ALA A 43 -2.10 8.76 -9.08
N GLN A 44 -3.00 8.79 -8.10
CA GLN A 44 -3.97 9.86 -7.93
C GLN A 44 -3.29 11.18 -7.54
N GLN A 45 -2.32 11.16 -6.63
CA GLN A 45 -1.54 12.35 -6.27
C GLN A 45 -0.72 12.87 -7.46
N GLU A 46 -0.03 12.00 -8.19
CA GLU A 46 0.74 12.37 -9.39
C GLU A 46 -0.15 13.01 -10.47
N ARG A 47 -1.35 12.45 -10.70
CA ARG A 47 -2.31 13.02 -11.67
C ARG A 47 -2.83 14.40 -11.22
N VAL A 48 -2.93 14.67 -9.92
CA VAL A 48 -3.31 16.00 -9.41
C VAL A 48 -2.19 17.03 -9.64
N ILE A 49 -0.93 16.61 -9.55
CA ILE A 49 0.23 17.50 -9.77
C ILE A 49 0.37 17.89 -11.25
N ASP A 50 0.11 16.96 -12.18
CA ASP A 50 0.22 17.20 -13.63
C ASP A 50 -0.93 18.07 -14.20
N ALA A 51 -2.05 18.18 -13.49
CA ALA A 51 -3.23 18.95 -13.91
C ALA A 51 -3.15 20.45 -13.62
N ALA A 52 -2.05 20.96 -13.07
CA ALA A 52 -1.86 22.39 -12.87
C ALA A 52 -1.65 23.08 -14.24
N PRO A 53 -2.53 24.03 -14.66
CA PRO A 53 -2.32 24.76 -15.90
C PRO A 53 -0.98 25.50 -15.86
N PRO A 54 -0.19 25.53 -16.94
CA PRO A 54 0.93 26.44 -17.01
C PRO A 54 0.35 27.86 -16.98
N PHE A 55 0.67 28.61 -15.92
CA PHE A 55 0.44 30.06 -15.86
C PHE A 55 1.17 30.76 -17.01
#